data_AF-A0A954VD90-F1
#
_entry.id   AF-A0A954VD90-F1
#
_cell.length_a   1.000
_cell.length_b   1.000
_cell.length_c   1.000
_cell.angle_alpha   90.00
_cell.angle_beta   90.00
_cell.angle_gamma   90.00
#
_symmetry.space_group_name_H-M   'P 1'
#
loop_
_entity.id
_entity.type
_entity.pdbx_description
1 polymer ?
#
loop_
_entity_poly.entity_id
_entity_poly.type
_entity_poly.pdbx_seq_one_letter_code
_entity_poly.pdbx_strand_id
1 'polypeptide(L)'
;MNDTPQRDRRVHLFGVQIDALTMTQAVRQLQDWIFGSEVTCHYVVTPNVDHTVMLQERSDLRAAYADASLILADGAPVVLASRLLGKTLPERVTGSDLVPTLFAAATPERPITVFLLGAAEGVADRAKENIERRWPAVKVVGTFSPPLGFEKSDAANEDIIRRVAAAQPDCLVVGLGAPKQELWVHQHHRQLSAKIALCVGATIDFLAGEKPRAPVWMQKSGLEWVHRLASEPRRLFKRYARDAVVFPKIVYREWRNRTQNMSSLA
;
A
#
# COMPACT_ATOMS: atom_id res chain seq x y z
N MET A 1 -24.40 1.32 -16.38
CA MET A 1 -23.26 2.26 -16.55
C MET A 1 -22.04 1.41 -16.79
N ASN A 2 -21.45 1.52 -17.98
CA ASN A 2 -20.56 0.53 -18.58
C ASN A 2 -19.30 0.25 -17.74
N ASP A 3 -19.10 -1.03 -17.41
CA ASP A 3 -17.84 -1.59 -16.93
C ASP A 3 -16.83 -1.55 -18.07
N THR A 4 -15.92 -0.58 -18.02
CA THR A 4 -14.72 -0.56 -18.87
C THR A 4 -13.67 -1.45 -18.20
N PRO A 5 -13.00 -2.37 -18.92
CA PRO A 5 -11.96 -3.21 -18.34
C PRO A 5 -10.89 -2.36 -17.63
N GLN A 6 -10.58 -2.78 -16.40
CA GLN A 6 -9.88 -2.00 -15.38
C GLN A 6 -8.43 -1.60 -15.73
N ARG A 7 -7.85 -2.21 -16.76
CA ARG A 7 -6.52 -1.87 -17.29
C ARG A 7 -6.46 -0.51 -18.00
N ASP A 8 -7.60 0.07 -18.40
CA ASP A 8 -7.66 1.34 -19.15
C ASP A 8 -7.52 2.60 -18.29
N ARG A 9 -7.28 2.47 -16.97
CA ARG A 9 -7.14 3.61 -16.04
C ARG A 9 -5.75 3.74 -15.40
N ARG A 10 -4.73 3.07 -15.93
CA ARG A 10 -3.35 3.25 -15.45
C ARG A 10 -2.70 4.46 -16.10
N VAL A 11 -2.05 5.28 -15.28
CA VAL A 11 -1.19 6.38 -15.75
C VAL A 11 0.26 6.02 -15.48
N HIS A 12 1.12 6.19 -16.49
CA HIS A 12 2.55 6.02 -16.30
C HIS A 12 3.12 7.26 -15.62
N LEU A 13 3.59 7.16 -14.38
CA LEU A 13 4.17 8.26 -13.60
C LEU A 13 5.41 7.77 -12.86
N PHE A 14 6.46 8.59 -12.84
CA PHE A 14 7.69 8.36 -12.09
C PHE A 14 8.40 7.04 -12.45
N GLY A 15 8.20 6.54 -13.66
CA GLY A 15 8.77 5.27 -14.13
C GLY A 15 7.98 4.02 -13.75
N VAL A 16 6.77 4.15 -13.20
CA VAL A 16 5.86 3.04 -12.89
C VAL A 16 4.45 3.34 -13.38
N GLN A 17 3.60 2.32 -13.47
CA GLN A 17 2.15 2.52 -13.64
C GLN A 17 1.52 2.85 -12.29
N ILE A 18 0.54 3.75 -12.26
CA ILE A 18 -0.29 4.02 -11.07
C ILE A 18 -1.75 3.96 -11.52
N ASP A 19 -2.58 3.21 -10.80
CA ASP A 19 -4.01 3.08 -11.08
C ASP A 19 -4.75 4.36 -10.64
N ALA A 20 -5.40 5.02 -11.59
CA ALA A 20 -6.16 6.25 -11.35
C ALA A 20 -7.54 5.93 -10.76
N LEU A 21 -7.55 5.46 -9.50
CA LEU A 21 -8.77 5.08 -8.77
C LEU A 21 -9.03 5.98 -7.57
N THR A 22 -10.32 6.14 -7.25
CA THR A 22 -10.77 6.69 -5.96
C THR A 22 -10.71 5.63 -4.86
N MET A 23 -10.80 6.04 -3.60
CA MET A 23 -10.85 5.12 -2.45
C MET A 23 -12.02 4.13 -2.58
N THR A 24 -13.21 4.61 -2.95
CA THR A 24 -14.39 3.76 -3.17
C THR A 24 -14.16 2.74 -4.29
N GLN A 25 -13.52 3.14 -5.38
CA GLN A 25 -13.21 2.23 -6.49
C GLN A 25 -12.16 1.19 -6.09
N ALA A 26 -11.13 1.61 -5.34
CA ALA A 26 -10.13 0.69 -4.81
C ALA A 26 -10.76 -0.35 -3.89
N VAL A 27 -11.58 0.07 -2.91
CA VAL A 27 -12.25 -0.86 -1.99
C VAL A 27 -13.19 -1.82 -2.73
N ARG A 28 -13.97 -1.32 -3.69
CA ARG A 28 -14.80 -2.18 -4.53
C ARG A 28 -13.97 -3.25 -5.24
N GLN A 29 -12.82 -2.86 -5.79
CA GLN A 29 -11.93 -3.84 -6.44
C GLN A 29 -11.40 -4.90 -5.47
N LEU A 30 -11.02 -4.49 -4.25
CA LEU A 30 -10.59 -5.45 -3.23
C LEU A 30 -11.71 -6.41 -2.84
N GLN A 31 -12.95 -5.93 -2.74
CA GLN A 31 -14.11 -6.78 -2.48
C GLN A 31 -14.36 -7.74 -3.65
N ASP A 32 -14.25 -7.28 -4.89
CA ASP A 32 -14.42 -8.14 -6.06
C ASP A 32 -13.37 -9.27 -6.10
N TRP A 33 -12.11 -8.99 -5.70
CA TRP A 33 -11.09 -10.04 -5.52
C TRP A 33 -11.37 -10.96 -4.33
N ILE A 34 -11.81 -10.42 -3.19
CA ILE A 34 -12.12 -11.22 -2.00
C ILE A 34 -13.33 -12.15 -2.25
N PHE A 35 -14.37 -11.69 -2.94
CA PHE A 35 -15.60 -12.44 -3.15
C PHE A 35 -15.68 -13.13 -4.52
N GLY A 36 -14.67 -12.95 -5.36
CA GLY A 36 -14.53 -13.63 -6.65
C GLY A 36 -14.17 -15.11 -6.50
N SER A 37 -14.18 -15.81 -7.64
CA SER A 37 -13.81 -17.23 -7.74
C SER A 37 -12.33 -17.48 -8.04
N GLU A 38 -11.55 -16.42 -8.32
CA GLU A 38 -10.11 -16.54 -8.55
C GLU A 38 -9.37 -16.95 -7.27
N VAL A 39 -8.39 -17.84 -7.43
CA VAL A 39 -7.62 -18.42 -6.31
C VAL A 39 -6.22 -17.79 -6.20
N THR A 40 -5.92 -16.78 -7.02
CA THR A 40 -4.62 -16.09 -7.01
C THR A 40 -4.58 -14.95 -6.02
N CYS A 41 -3.45 -14.79 -5.32
CA CYS A 41 -3.23 -13.66 -4.44
C CYS A 41 -2.95 -12.37 -5.24
N HIS A 42 -3.88 -11.41 -5.19
CA HIS A 42 -3.69 -10.07 -5.75
C HIS A 42 -3.02 -9.16 -4.74
N TYR A 43 -1.82 -8.67 -5.06
CA TYR A 43 -1.13 -7.75 -4.16
C TYR A 43 -1.21 -6.29 -4.58
N VAL A 44 -1.28 -5.43 -3.58
CA VAL A 44 -1.51 -3.99 -3.69
C VAL A 44 -0.35 -3.25 -3.06
N VAL A 45 0.17 -2.25 -3.77
CA VAL A 45 1.22 -1.36 -3.29
C VAL A 45 0.74 0.09 -3.33
N THR A 46 1.23 0.91 -2.40
CA THR A 46 0.77 2.30 -2.24
C THR A 46 1.96 3.28 -2.31
N PRO A 47 2.53 3.57 -3.50
CA PRO A 47 3.70 4.44 -3.62
C PRO A 47 3.42 5.85 -3.10
N ASN A 48 4.21 6.26 -2.11
CA ASN A 48 4.39 7.66 -1.74
C ASN A 48 5.73 8.21 -2.26
N VAL A 49 6.05 9.47 -1.92
CA VAL A 49 7.26 10.16 -2.39
C VAL A 49 8.55 9.37 -2.19
N ASP A 50 8.72 8.70 -1.05
CA ASP A 50 9.92 7.90 -0.78
C ASP A 50 10.01 6.69 -1.71
N HIS A 51 8.87 6.06 -2.00
CA HIS A 51 8.82 4.94 -2.96
C HIS A 51 9.15 5.43 -4.36
N THR A 52 8.64 6.59 -4.79
CA THR A 52 8.94 7.14 -6.12
C THR A 52 10.43 7.48 -6.27
N VAL A 53 11.08 7.92 -5.19
CA VAL A 53 12.54 8.11 -5.12
C VAL A 53 13.27 6.77 -5.20
N MET A 54 12.92 5.78 -4.37
CA MET A 54 13.54 4.45 -4.38
C MET A 54 13.41 3.75 -5.75
N LEU A 55 12.25 3.89 -6.40
CA LEU A 55 11.97 3.32 -7.73
C LEU A 55 12.89 3.85 -8.83
N GLN A 56 13.55 5.01 -8.64
CA GLN A 56 14.53 5.49 -9.61
C GLN A 56 15.82 4.66 -9.59
N GLU A 57 16.20 4.15 -8.43
CA GLU A 57 17.51 3.53 -8.21
C GLU A 57 17.44 2.01 -8.13
N ARG A 58 16.27 1.45 -7.81
CA ARG A 58 16.07 0.03 -7.53
C ARG A 58 15.28 -0.70 -8.61
N SER A 59 15.97 -1.50 -9.42
CA SER A 59 15.36 -2.35 -10.46
C SER A 59 14.47 -3.44 -9.88
N ASP A 60 14.86 -4.04 -8.77
CA ASP A 60 14.09 -5.06 -8.06
C ASP A 60 12.75 -4.50 -7.56
N LEU A 61 12.76 -3.31 -6.98
CA LEU A 61 11.52 -2.64 -6.56
C LEU A 61 10.65 -2.26 -7.76
N ARG A 62 11.24 -1.84 -8.89
CA ARG A 62 10.47 -1.60 -10.13
C ARG A 62 9.79 -2.86 -10.63
N ALA A 63 10.47 -4.01 -10.58
CA ALA A 63 9.86 -5.30 -10.94
C ALA A 63 8.70 -5.64 -10.01
N ALA A 64 8.87 -5.48 -8.71
CA ALA A 64 7.81 -5.68 -7.73
C ALA A 64 6.59 -4.79 -7.97
N TYR A 65 6.79 -3.55 -8.42
CA TYR A 65 5.68 -2.66 -8.80
C TYR A 65 5.05 -3.06 -10.14
N ALA A 66 5.83 -3.45 -11.13
CA ALA A 66 5.33 -3.84 -12.44
C ALA A 66 4.36 -5.04 -12.36
N ASP A 67 4.66 -5.99 -11.48
CA ASP A 67 3.86 -7.20 -11.27
C ASP A 67 2.67 -6.98 -10.30
N ALA A 68 2.54 -5.79 -9.70
CA ALA A 68 1.47 -5.51 -8.74
C ALA A 68 0.09 -5.49 -9.41
N SER A 69 -0.88 -6.10 -8.72
CA SER A 69 -2.28 -6.14 -9.18
C SER A 69 -2.92 -4.74 -9.09
N LEU A 70 -2.55 -3.96 -8.06
CA LEU A 70 -2.98 -2.56 -7.92
C LEU A 70 -1.87 -1.68 -7.36
N ILE A 71 -1.72 -0.49 -7.93
CA ILE A 71 -0.73 0.52 -7.53
C ILE A 71 -1.49 1.82 -7.23
N LEU A 72 -1.67 2.12 -5.94
CA LEU A 72 -2.53 3.22 -5.49
C LEU A 72 -1.74 4.43 -5.01
N ALA A 73 -2.18 5.63 -5.40
CA ALA A 73 -1.47 6.86 -5.09
C ALA A 73 -1.48 7.21 -3.59
N ASP A 74 -0.33 7.11 -2.92
CA ASP A 74 -0.19 7.50 -1.51
C ASP A 74 0.45 8.89 -1.38
N GLY A 75 -0.19 9.77 -0.62
CA GLY A 75 0.29 11.10 -0.32
C GLY A 75 -0.15 12.19 -1.30
N ALA A 76 -0.43 13.37 -0.75
CA ALA A 76 -0.83 14.55 -1.51
C ALA A 76 0.21 15.00 -2.56
N PRO A 77 1.55 14.93 -2.32
CA PRO A 77 2.53 15.33 -3.33
C PRO A 77 2.48 14.50 -4.62
N VAL A 78 2.20 13.20 -4.52
CA VAL A 78 2.07 12.29 -5.68
C VAL A 78 0.86 12.70 -6.52
N VAL A 79 -0.29 12.90 -5.88
CA VAL A 79 -1.53 13.34 -6.55
C VAL A 79 -1.35 14.73 -7.17
N LEU A 80 -0.74 15.68 -6.47
CA LEU A 80 -0.49 17.02 -6.99
C LEU A 80 0.44 16.99 -8.21
N ALA A 81 1.54 16.24 -8.14
CA ALA A 81 2.46 16.07 -9.26
C ALA A 81 1.78 15.45 -10.48
N SER A 82 0.87 14.48 -10.28
CA SER A 82 0.11 13.87 -11.37
C SER A 82 -0.74 14.90 -12.15
N ARG A 83 -1.35 15.86 -11.44
CA ARG A 83 -2.15 16.95 -12.04
C ARG A 83 -1.28 17.91 -12.83
N LEU A 84 -0.14 18.31 -12.26
CA LEU A 84 0.85 19.16 -12.95
C LEU A 84 1.38 18.51 -14.23
N LEU A 85 1.55 17.18 -14.20
CA LEU A 85 2.01 16.39 -15.34
C LEU A 85 0.90 16.03 -16.33
N GLY A 86 -0.36 16.47 -16.11
CA GLY A 86 -1.51 16.20 -16.96
C GLY A 86 -1.92 14.72 -17.03
N LYS A 87 -1.47 13.91 -16.06
CA LYS A 87 -1.78 12.48 -15.90
C LYS A 87 -2.55 12.30 -14.59
N THR A 88 -3.73 12.91 -14.51
CA THR A 88 -4.43 13.14 -13.25
C THR A 88 -4.81 11.86 -12.53
N LEU A 89 -4.32 11.71 -11.30
CA LEU A 89 -4.84 10.76 -10.31
C LEU A 89 -6.04 11.42 -9.60
N PRO A 90 -7.19 10.73 -9.49
CA PRO A 90 -8.42 11.36 -8.99
C PRO A 90 -8.35 11.67 -7.50
N GLU A 91 -7.73 10.77 -6.72
CA GLU A 91 -7.73 10.83 -5.26
C GLU A 91 -6.41 10.31 -4.68
N ARG A 92 -6.11 10.74 -3.44
CA ARG A 92 -5.10 10.12 -2.58
C ARG A 92 -5.71 8.88 -1.91
N VAL A 93 -5.14 7.71 -2.15
CA VAL A 93 -5.58 6.43 -1.58
C VAL A 93 -4.43 5.83 -0.77
N THR A 94 -4.38 6.14 0.53
CA THR A 94 -3.30 5.64 1.40
C THR A 94 -3.63 4.28 1.96
N GLY A 95 -2.60 3.43 2.18
CA GLY A 95 -2.81 2.13 2.81
C GLY A 95 -3.49 2.22 4.18
N SER A 96 -3.15 3.26 4.93
CA SER A 96 -3.69 3.51 6.26
C SER A 96 -5.14 3.99 6.31
N ASP A 97 -5.67 4.47 5.18
CA ASP A 97 -7.11 4.77 5.02
C ASP A 97 -7.82 3.59 4.34
N LEU A 98 -7.15 2.94 3.37
CA LEU A 98 -7.67 1.81 2.60
C LEU A 98 -8.09 0.63 3.48
N VAL A 99 -7.25 0.21 4.42
CA VAL A 99 -7.53 -0.94 5.30
C VAL A 99 -8.77 -0.68 6.18
N PRO A 100 -8.85 0.42 6.95
CA PRO A 100 -10.08 0.77 7.67
C PRO A 100 -11.32 0.90 6.79
N THR A 101 -11.21 1.45 5.58
CA THR A 101 -12.36 1.59 4.67
C THR A 101 -12.83 0.23 4.13
N LEU A 102 -11.91 -0.68 3.80
CA LEU A 102 -12.24 -2.06 3.44
C LEU A 102 -12.94 -2.77 4.61
N PHE A 103 -12.42 -2.62 5.83
CA PHE A 103 -13.02 -3.24 7.03
C PHE A 103 -14.41 -2.67 7.33
N ALA A 104 -14.61 -1.36 7.14
CA ALA A 104 -15.91 -0.73 7.29
C ALA A 104 -16.93 -1.16 6.22
N ALA A 105 -16.47 -1.66 5.08
CA ALA A 105 -17.32 -2.18 4.01
C ALA A 105 -17.70 -3.66 4.19
N ALA A 106 -17.12 -4.36 5.17
CA ALA A 106 -17.52 -5.72 5.53
C ALA A 106 -18.88 -5.73 6.24
N THR A 107 -19.72 -6.73 5.95
CA THR A 107 -21.04 -6.89 6.58
C THR A 107 -21.18 -8.31 7.15
N PRO A 108 -22.14 -8.57 8.06
CA PRO A 108 -22.38 -9.92 8.56
C PRO A 108 -22.67 -10.96 7.46
N GLU A 109 -23.27 -10.55 6.34
CA GLU A 109 -23.55 -11.41 5.18
C GLU A 109 -22.32 -11.60 4.28
N ARG A 110 -21.34 -10.71 4.39
CA ARG A 110 -20.08 -10.72 3.64
C ARG A 110 -18.90 -10.41 4.59
N PRO A 111 -18.64 -11.29 5.57
CA PRO A 111 -17.55 -11.08 6.51
C PRO A 111 -16.21 -11.22 5.80
N ILE A 112 -15.17 -10.60 6.36
CA ILE A 112 -13.81 -10.68 5.82
C ILE A 112 -12.89 -11.25 6.90
N THR A 113 -12.08 -12.24 6.52
CA THR A 113 -11.02 -12.78 7.38
C THR A 113 -9.68 -12.12 7.08
N VAL A 114 -8.94 -11.77 8.13
CA VAL A 114 -7.70 -10.98 8.02
C VAL A 114 -6.55 -11.68 8.73
N PHE A 115 -5.37 -11.66 8.12
CA PHE A 115 -4.11 -12.00 8.77
C PHE A 115 -3.21 -10.76 8.84
N LEU A 116 -2.64 -10.48 10.01
CA LEU A 116 -1.73 -9.35 10.22
C LEU A 116 -0.27 -9.84 10.25
N LEU A 117 0.53 -9.44 9.27
CA LEU A 117 1.93 -9.82 9.15
C LEU A 117 2.84 -8.59 9.32
N GLY A 118 3.60 -8.54 10.40
CA GLY A 118 4.55 -7.46 10.69
C GLY A 118 4.24 -6.73 12.00
N ALA A 119 4.66 -5.46 12.06
CA ALA A 119 4.80 -4.68 13.29
C ALA A 119 5.73 -5.33 14.34
N ALA A 120 5.94 -4.65 15.48
CA ALA A 120 6.71 -5.23 16.58
C ALA A 120 5.90 -6.33 17.31
N GLU A 121 6.60 -7.17 18.07
CA GLU A 121 5.98 -8.24 18.86
C GLU A 121 4.85 -7.71 19.75
N GLY A 122 3.71 -8.39 19.75
CA GLY A 122 2.50 -8.00 20.49
C GLY A 122 1.69 -6.84 19.89
N VAL A 123 2.23 -6.07 18.92
CA VAL A 123 1.48 -4.97 18.28
C VAL A 123 0.35 -5.51 17.39
N ALA A 124 0.62 -6.57 16.62
CA ALA A 124 -0.39 -7.21 15.78
C ALA A 124 -1.54 -7.81 16.61
N ASP A 125 -1.26 -8.33 17.80
CA ASP A 125 -2.29 -8.88 18.70
C ASP A 125 -3.20 -7.78 19.28
N ARG A 126 -2.62 -6.64 19.67
CA ARG A 126 -3.42 -5.46 20.05
C ARG A 126 -4.24 -4.93 18.89
N ALA A 127 -3.67 -4.89 17.68
CA ALA A 127 -4.41 -4.51 16.48
C ALA A 127 -5.60 -5.46 16.26
N LYS A 128 -5.43 -6.77 16.45
CA LYS A 128 -6.52 -7.75 16.37
C LYS A 128 -7.68 -7.39 17.30
N GLU A 129 -7.42 -7.18 18.58
CA GLU A 129 -8.47 -6.84 19.56
C GLU A 129 -9.22 -5.57 19.17
N ASN A 130 -8.49 -4.55 18.71
CA ASN A 130 -9.08 -3.29 18.27
C ASN A 130 -9.92 -3.44 17.00
N ILE A 131 -9.47 -4.26 16.04
CA ILE A 131 -10.18 -4.52 14.79
C ILE A 131 -11.50 -5.23 15.09
N GLU A 132 -11.46 -6.33 15.84
CA GLU A 132 -12.64 -7.15 16.13
C GLU A 132 -13.68 -6.38 16.97
N ARG A 133 -13.22 -5.47 17.85
CA ARG A 133 -14.12 -4.57 18.59
C ARG A 133 -14.76 -3.49 17.70
N ARG A 134 -14.04 -2.96 16.73
CA ARG A 134 -14.48 -1.82 15.91
C ARG A 134 -15.28 -2.24 14.68
N TRP A 135 -14.97 -3.39 14.09
CA TRP A 135 -15.62 -3.92 12.89
C TRP A 135 -16.04 -5.38 13.14
N PRO A 136 -17.25 -5.61 13.68
CA PRO A 136 -17.71 -6.96 14.05
C PRO A 136 -17.78 -7.97 12.88
N ALA A 137 -17.86 -7.49 11.64
CA ALA A 137 -17.84 -8.32 10.44
C ALA A 137 -16.42 -8.68 9.95
N VAL A 138 -15.38 -8.25 10.67
CA VAL A 138 -13.98 -8.55 10.36
C VAL A 138 -13.41 -9.46 11.44
N LYS A 139 -12.89 -10.61 11.03
CA LYS A 139 -12.29 -11.60 11.93
C LYS A 139 -10.79 -11.69 11.68
N VAL A 140 -9.97 -11.50 12.71
CA VAL A 140 -8.52 -11.65 12.57
C VAL A 140 -8.13 -13.09 12.88
N VAL A 141 -7.89 -13.85 11.81
CA VAL A 141 -7.63 -15.30 11.82
C VAL A 141 -6.16 -15.65 12.10
N GLY A 142 -5.27 -14.65 12.08
CA GLY A 142 -3.89 -14.84 12.51
C GLY A 142 -3.11 -13.52 12.61
N THR A 143 -2.07 -13.56 13.42
CA THR A 143 -1.12 -12.47 13.65
C THR A 143 0.28 -13.08 13.67
N PHE A 144 1.26 -12.40 13.08
CA PHE A 144 2.64 -12.82 13.16
C PHE A 144 3.60 -11.64 12.97
N SER A 145 4.53 -11.48 13.92
CA SER A 145 5.65 -10.54 13.82
C SER A 145 6.91 -11.36 13.52
N PRO A 146 7.42 -11.36 12.27
CA PRO A 146 8.59 -12.15 11.93
C PRO A 146 9.87 -11.51 12.51
N PRO A 147 10.88 -12.31 12.86
CA PRO A 147 12.13 -11.79 13.40
C PRO A 147 12.88 -10.93 12.38
N LEU A 148 13.76 -10.04 12.86
CA LEU A 148 14.59 -9.22 11.97
C LEU A 148 15.46 -10.10 11.07
N GLY A 149 15.43 -9.83 9.76
CA GLY A 149 16.22 -10.55 8.76
C GLY A 149 15.59 -11.86 8.28
N PHE A 150 14.35 -12.17 8.68
CA PHE A 150 13.64 -13.38 8.24
C PHE A 150 13.60 -13.54 6.71
N GLU A 151 13.59 -12.43 5.97
CA GLU A 151 13.52 -12.43 4.51
C GLU A 151 14.72 -13.13 3.84
N LYS A 152 15.81 -13.32 4.58
CA LYS A 152 17.03 -14.01 4.13
C LYS A 152 17.06 -15.50 4.49
N SER A 153 16.02 -16.00 5.16
CA SER A 153 15.94 -17.38 5.65
C SER A 153 14.76 -18.09 5.00
N ASP A 154 15.05 -19.07 4.14
CA ASP A 154 14.02 -19.87 3.48
C ASP A 154 13.10 -20.55 4.49
N ALA A 155 13.66 -21.12 5.57
CA ALA A 155 12.88 -21.74 6.64
C ALA A 155 11.93 -20.74 7.33
N ALA A 156 12.35 -19.48 7.53
CA ALA A 156 11.49 -18.47 8.12
C ALA A 156 10.39 -18.02 7.15
N ASN A 157 10.73 -17.85 5.86
CA ASN A 157 9.75 -17.54 4.82
C ASN A 157 8.72 -18.67 4.67
N GLU A 158 9.15 -19.93 4.66
CA GLU A 158 8.28 -21.10 4.63
C GLU A 158 7.38 -21.18 5.86
N ASP A 159 7.87 -20.85 7.06
CA ASP A 159 7.03 -20.78 8.26
C ASP A 159 5.93 -19.72 8.12
N ILE A 160 6.25 -18.54 7.60
CA ILE A 160 5.25 -17.48 7.34
C ILE A 160 4.21 -17.97 6.35
N ILE A 161 4.64 -18.55 5.22
CA ILE A 161 3.73 -19.06 4.19
C ILE A 161 2.82 -20.15 4.78
N ARG A 162 3.38 -21.09 5.57
CA ARG A 162 2.59 -22.13 6.24
C ARG A 162 1.57 -21.56 7.22
N ARG A 163 1.91 -20.52 7.99
CA ARG A 163 0.97 -19.86 8.90
C ARG A 163 -0.18 -19.18 8.15
N VAL A 164 0.13 -18.47 7.06
CA VAL A 164 -0.88 -17.84 6.20
C VAL A 164 -1.78 -18.91 5.57
N ALA A 165 -1.18 -19.98 5.06
CA ALA A 165 -1.88 -21.14 4.48
C ALA A 165 -2.82 -21.82 5.49
N ALA A 166 -2.38 -22.01 6.73
CA ALA A 166 -3.20 -22.61 7.78
C ALA A 166 -4.39 -21.71 8.19
N ALA A 167 -4.22 -20.39 8.12
CA ALA A 167 -5.26 -19.44 8.49
C ALA A 167 -6.24 -19.12 7.34
N GLN A 168 -5.86 -19.35 6.09
CA GLN A 168 -6.65 -19.07 4.87
C GLN A 168 -7.36 -17.70 4.89
N PRO A 169 -6.64 -16.59 5.12
CA PRO A 169 -7.27 -15.27 5.22
C PRO A 169 -7.75 -14.77 3.86
N ASP A 170 -8.84 -14.02 3.83
CA ASP A 170 -9.23 -13.27 2.64
C ASP A 170 -8.21 -12.15 2.36
N CYS A 171 -7.75 -11.47 3.41
CA CYS A 171 -6.85 -10.33 3.32
C CYS A 171 -5.61 -10.50 4.21
N LEU A 172 -4.42 -10.44 3.60
CA LEU A 172 -3.15 -10.34 4.30
C LEU A 172 -2.74 -8.85 4.39
N VAL A 173 -2.73 -8.29 5.60
CA VAL A 173 -2.23 -6.93 5.84
C VAL A 173 -0.75 -7.03 6.19
N VAL A 174 0.11 -6.44 5.34
CA VAL A 174 1.57 -6.53 5.47
C VAL A 174 2.13 -5.20 5.97
N GLY A 175 2.72 -5.23 7.16
CA GLY A 175 3.34 -4.10 7.86
C GLY A 175 4.82 -4.35 8.18
N LEU A 176 5.60 -4.75 7.17
CA LEU A 176 7.04 -5.01 7.31
C LEU A 176 7.92 -3.78 6.99
N GLY A 177 7.30 -2.73 6.45
CA GLY A 177 7.97 -1.52 6.01
C GLY A 177 8.52 -1.63 4.59
N ALA A 178 8.60 -0.50 3.91
CA ALA A 178 9.14 -0.41 2.56
C ALA A 178 10.68 -0.33 2.57
N PRO A 179 11.36 -0.90 1.57
CA PRO A 179 10.83 -1.66 0.44
C PRO A 179 10.62 -3.17 0.75
N LYS A 180 10.81 -3.60 1.99
CA LYS A 180 10.83 -5.02 2.38
C LYS A 180 9.51 -5.71 2.07
N GLN A 181 8.38 -5.09 2.42
CA GLN A 181 7.06 -5.67 2.21
C GLN A 181 6.76 -5.87 0.71
N GLU A 182 7.09 -4.90 -0.15
CA GLU A 182 6.83 -4.99 -1.59
C GLU A 182 7.66 -6.11 -2.21
N LEU A 183 8.94 -6.22 -1.85
CA LEU A 183 9.84 -7.25 -2.35
C LEU A 183 9.44 -8.65 -1.85
N TRP A 184 9.10 -8.77 -0.57
CA TRP A 184 8.71 -10.06 0.01
C TRP A 184 7.39 -10.57 -0.60
N VAL A 185 6.39 -9.70 -0.74
CA VAL A 185 5.13 -10.08 -1.37
C VAL A 185 5.34 -10.37 -2.85
N HIS A 186 6.14 -9.58 -3.58
CA HIS A 186 6.47 -9.88 -4.98
C HIS A 186 7.08 -11.28 -5.13
N GLN A 187 8.01 -11.64 -4.25
CA GLN A 187 8.67 -12.95 -4.27
C GLN A 187 7.72 -14.11 -3.94
N HIS A 188 6.76 -13.92 -3.02
CA HIS A 188 5.99 -15.03 -2.43
C HIS A 188 4.49 -15.02 -2.73
N HIS A 189 3.91 -13.98 -3.35
CA HIS A 189 2.45 -13.85 -3.53
C HIS A 189 1.78 -15.07 -4.18
N ARG A 190 2.47 -15.73 -5.13
CA ARG A 190 1.95 -16.95 -5.79
C ARG A 190 1.83 -18.17 -4.86
N GLN A 191 2.52 -18.14 -3.71
CA GLN A 191 2.50 -19.19 -2.68
C GLN A 191 1.55 -18.83 -1.52
N LEU A 192 1.09 -17.58 -1.45
CA LEU A 192 0.18 -17.14 -0.40
C LEU A 192 -1.24 -17.63 -0.71
N SER A 193 -1.89 -18.24 0.28
CA SER A 193 -3.30 -18.65 0.19
C SER A 193 -4.28 -17.49 0.36
N ALA A 194 -3.77 -16.26 0.57
CA ALA A 194 -4.61 -15.08 0.75
C ALA A 194 -5.16 -14.60 -0.59
N LYS A 195 -6.41 -14.13 -0.64
CA LYS A 195 -6.98 -13.58 -1.89
C LYS A 195 -6.36 -12.23 -2.25
N ILE A 196 -6.09 -11.41 -1.24
CA ILE A 196 -5.37 -10.14 -1.41
C ILE A 196 -4.23 -9.99 -0.41
N ALA A 197 -3.18 -9.27 -0.80
CA ALA A 197 -2.09 -8.86 0.08
C ALA A 197 -1.86 -7.34 -0.02
N LEU A 198 -1.96 -6.63 1.11
CA LEU A 198 -1.89 -5.18 1.18
C LEU A 198 -0.55 -4.73 1.78
N CYS A 199 0.33 -4.14 0.96
CA CYS A 199 1.59 -3.56 1.41
C CYS A 199 1.35 -2.15 1.98
N VAL A 200 1.14 -2.04 3.30
CA VAL A 200 0.60 -0.80 3.90
C VAL A 200 1.39 -0.29 5.12
N GLY A 201 2.61 -0.80 5.34
CA GLY A 201 3.57 -0.25 6.29
C GLY A 201 3.01 -0.14 7.72
N ALA A 202 3.05 1.07 8.30
CA ALA A 202 2.68 1.33 9.69
C ALA A 202 1.16 1.23 10.00
N THR A 203 0.37 0.68 9.08
CA THR A 203 -1.08 0.54 9.27
C THR A 203 -1.42 -0.36 10.44
N ILE A 204 -0.64 -1.42 10.68
CA ILE A 204 -0.83 -2.29 11.86
C ILE A 204 -0.58 -1.50 13.15
N ASP A 205 0.47 -0.67 13.23
CA ASP A 205 0.72 0.20 14.39
C ASP A 205 -0.45 1.17 14.66
N PHE A 206 -1.03 1.74 13.59
CA PHE A 206 -2.19 2.63 13.71
C PHE A 206 -3.45 1.90 14.22
N LEU A 207 -3.68 0.67 13.74
CA LEU A 207 -4.80 -0.17 14.19
C LEU A 207 -4.62 -0.62 15.65
N ALA A 208 -3.39 -0.87 16.08
CA ALA A 208 -3.04 -1.18 17.46
C ALA A 208 -3.17 0.04 18.41
N GLY A 209 -3.16 1.26 17.88
CA GLY A 209 -3.13 2.49 18.69
C GLY A 209 -1.74 2.88 19.18
N GLU A 210 -0.68 2.22 18.71
CA GLU A 210 0.72 2.51 19.07
C GLU A 210 1.19 3.87 18.56
N LYS A 211 0.66 4.27 17.40
CA LYS A 211 0.99 5.54 16.77
C LYS A 211 -0.26 6.37 16.60
N PRO A 212 -0.26 7.64 17.03
CA PRO A 212 -1.37 8.52 16.74
C PRO A 212 -1.42 8.80 15.23
N ARG A 213 -2.62 8.68 14.65
CA ARG A 213 -2.90 9.23 13.32
C ARG A 213 -2.84 10.76 13.40
N ALA A 214 -2.42 11.41 12.31
CA ALA A 214 -2.54 12.87 12.23
C ALA A 214 -4.01 13.29 12.38
N PRO A 215 -4.32 14.46 12.96
CA PRO A 215 -5.69 14.98 12.99
C PRO A 215 -6.34 15.01 11.60
N VAL A 216 -7.66 14.79 11.53
CA VAL A 216 -8.41 14.70 10.25
C VAL A 216 -8.20 15.93 9.37
N TRP A 217 -8.14 17.13 9.95
CA TRP A 217 -7.89 18.35 9.20
C TRP A 217 -6.50 18.33 8.54
N MET A 218 -5.46 17.84 9.22
CA MET A 218 -4.11 17.70 8.64
C MET A 218 -4.08 16.64 7.53
N GLN A 219 -4.79 15.53 7.69
CA GLN A 219 -4.90 14.50 6.65
C GLN A 219 -5.56 15.06 5.39
N LYS A 220 -6.67 15.82 5.55
CA LYS A 220 -7.39 16.45 4.44
C LYS A 220 -6.61 17.58 3.77
N SER A 221 -5.80 18.32 4.54
CA SER A 221 -4.93 19.38 4.02
C SER A 221 -3.59 18.86 3.46
N GLY A 222 -3.34 17.55 3.49
CA GLY A 222 -2.08 16.97 3.01
C GLY A 222 -0.86 17.24 3.91
N LEU A 223 -1.10 17.64 5.17
CA LEU A 223 -0.07 17.95 6.18
C LEU A 223 0.28 16.76 7.07
N GLU A 224 -0.21 15.56 6.75
CA GLU A 224 0.09 14.34 7.52
C GLU A 224 1.60 14.08 7.64
N TRP A 225 2.37 14.43 6.61
CA TRP A 225 3.83 14.30 6.65
C TRP A 225 4.48 15.16 7.74
N VAL A 226 3.95 16.36 8.02
CA VAL A 226 4.43 17.26 9.09
C VAL A 226 4.21 16.62 10.44
N HIS A 227 3.01 16.09 10.67
CA HIS A 227 2.68 15.37 11.91
C HIS A 227 3.62 14.19 12.12
N ARG A 228 3.84 13.37 11.08
CA ARG A 228 4.76 12.22 11.17
C ARG A 228 6.19 12.66 11.47
N LEU A 229 6.70 13.72 10.83
CA LEU A 229 8.04 14.25 11.09
C LEU A 229 8.17 14.71 12.55
N ALA A 230 7.15 15.36 13.11
CA ALA A 230 7.14 15.77 14.50
C ALA A 230 7.13 14.57 15.46
N SER A 231 6.42 13.48 15.12
CA SER A 231 6.37 12.26 15.94
C SER A 231 7.66 11.42 15.87
N GLU A 232 8.35 11.40 14.73
CA GLU A 232 9.55 10.57 14.52
C GLU A 232 10.70 11.32 13.80
N PRO A 233 11.19 12.44 14.38
CA PRO A 233 12.08 13.36 13.67
C PRO A 233 13.41 12.72 13.29
N ARG A 234 14.02 11.93 14.19
CA ARG A 234 15.31 11.26 13.93
C ARG A 234 15.25 10.27 12.77
N ARG A 235 14.11 9.59 12.61
CA ARG A 235 13.91 8.58 11.58
C ARG A 235 13.55 9.20 10.23
N LEU A 236 12.65 10.19 10.24
CA LEU A 236 12.08 10.73 9.01
C LEU A 236 12.84 11.93 8.44
N PHE A 237 13.64 12.65 9.24
CA PHE A 237 14.33 13.85 8.76
C PHE A 237 15.27 13.58 7.58
N LYS A 238 16.16 12.58 7.69
CA LYS A 238 17.11 12.24 6.61
C LYS A 238 16.38 11.82 5.33
N ARG A 239 15.32 11.03 5.48
CA ARG A 239 14.46 10.59 4.38
C ARG A 239 13.80 11.80 3.72
N TYR A 240 13.14 12.66 4.47
CA TYR A 240 12.42 13.81 3.93
C TYR A 240 13.36 14.83 3.28
N ALA A 241 14.55 15.05 3.83
CA ALA A 241 15.55 15.92 3.21
C ALA A 241 15.98 15.38 1.83
N ARG A 242 16.21 14.07 1.72
CA ARG A 242 16.50 13.42 0.44
C ARG A 242 15.31 13.54 -0.51
N ASP A 243 14.12 13.18 -0.05
CA ASP A 243 12.89 13.19 -0.83
C ASP A 243 12.57 14.58 -1.39
N ALA A 244 12.74 15.62 -0.57
CA ALA A 244 12.51 17.02 -0.96
C ALA A 244 13.46 17.50 -2.06
N VAL A 245 14.64 16.89 -2.21
CA VAL A 245 15.61 17.22 -3.26
C VAL A 245 15.39 16.37 -4.51
N VAL A 246 15.15 15.07 -4.34
CA VAL A 246 15.09 14.12 -5.46
C VAL A 246 13.73 14.15 -6.14
N PHE A 247 12.63 14.21 -5.39
CA PHE A 247 11.28 14.14 -5.97
C PHE A 247 10.98 15.29 -6.94
N PRO A 248 11.28 16.57 -6.64
CA PRO A 248 11.10 17.64 -7.62
C PRO A 248 11.91 17.46 -8.90
N LYS A 249 13.12 16.88 -8.82
CA LYS A 249 13.94 16.57 -10.01
C LYS A 249 13.27 15.49 -10.88
N ILE A 250 12.68 14.47 -10.25
CA ILE A 250 11.90 13.44 -10.96
C ILE A 250 10.72 14.08 -11.69
N VAL A 251 9.93 14.91 -10.98
CA VAL A 251 8.78 15.62 -11.55
C VAL A 251 9.20 16.52 -12.72
N TYR A 252 10.27 17.30 -12.55
CA TYR A 252 10.78 18.18 -13.60
C TYR A 252 11.26 17.41 -14.84
N ARG A 253 11.98 16.30 -14.65
CA ARG A 253 12.43 15.44 -15.75
C ARG A 253 11.24 14.87 -16.53
N GLU A 254 10.20 14.41 -15.83
CA GLU A 254 9.01 13.88 -16.48
C GLU A 254 8.21 14.97 -17.22
N TRP A 255 8.12 16.17 -16.63
CA TRP A 255 7.52 17.33 -17.30
C TRP A 255 8.26 17.71 -18.58
N ARG A 256 9.60 17.79 -18.53
CA ARG A 256 10.43 18.12 -19.69
C ARG A 256 10.28 17.09 -20.82
N ASN A 257 10.29 15.80 -20.49
CA ASN A 257 10.13 14.73 -21.47
C ASN A 257 8.74 14.78 -22.15
N ARG A 258 7.70 15.15 -21.40
CA ARG A 258 6.36 15.35 -21.96
C ARG A 258 6.33 16.49 -22.99
N THR A 259 6.91 17.64 -22.66
CA THR A 259 6.95 18.81 -23.56
C THR A 259 7.71 18.49 -24.83
N GLN A 260 8.86 17.80 -24.74
CA GLN A 260 9.65 17.40 -25.90
C GLN A 260 8.88 16.46 -26.83
N ASN A 261 8.20 15.44 -26.29
CA ASN A 261 7.39 14.51 -27.09
C ASN A 261 6.19 15.21 -27.78
N MET A 262 5.62 16.25 -27.15
CA MET A 262 4.50 17.00 -27.72
C MET A 262 4.97 17.94 -28.85
N SER A 263 6.18 18.50 -28.73
CA SER A 263 6.82 19.31 -29.78
C SER A 263 7.32 18.48 -30.97
N SER A 264 7.59 17.18 -30.82
CA SER A 264 7.96 16.29 -31.93
C SER A 264 6.77 15.71 -32.71
N LEU A 265 5.55 15.89 -32.19
CA LEU A 265 4.30 15.42 -32.80
C LEU A 265 3.50 16.54 -33.49
N ALA A 266 3.96 17.78 -33.39
CA ALA A 266 3.39 18.98 -34.01
C ALA A 266 4.26 19.45 -35.17
#